data_AF-A0A0B2B6T9-F1
#
_entry.id   AF-A0A0B2B6T9-F1
#
_cell.length_a   1.000
_cell.length_b   1.000
_cell.length_c   1.000
_cell.angle_alpha   90.00
_cell.angle_beta   90.00
_cell.angle_gamma   90.00
#
_symmetry.space_group_name_H-M   'P 1'
#
loop_
_entity.id
_entity.type
_entity.pdbx_description
1 polymer ?
#
loop_
_entity_poly.entity_id
_entity_poly.type
_entity_poly.pdbx_seq_one_letter_code
_entity_poly.pdbx_strand_id
1 'polypeptide(L)' 'MTDLPDVPGAPARRALAGAGIVDLESLARWREADVAALHGVGRRAMTALREALDEAGMAFQD' A
#
# COMPACT_ATOMS: atom_id res chain seq x y z
N MET A 1 -14.39 -2.23 3.30
CA MET A 1 -13.41 -1.14 3.15
C MET A 1 -12.56 -1.18 4.39
N THR A 2 -11.39 -1.79 4.26
CA THR A 2 -10.44 -2.00 5.36
C THR A 2 -9.37 -0.93 5.30
N ASP A 3 -9.15 -0.23 6.41
CA ASP A 3 -8.21 0.89 6.45
C ASP A 3 -6.78 0.46 6.12
N LEU A 4 -6.02 1.35 5.49
CA LEU A 4 -4.58 1.16 5.28
C LEU A 4 -3.83 1.18 6.62
N PRO A 5 -2.73 0.43 6.75
CA PRO A 5 -1.87 0.50 7.93
C PRO A 5 -1.24 1.89 8.04
N ASP A 6 -0.80 2.26 9.25
CA ASP A 6 -0.01 3.47 9.44
C ASP A 6 1.38 3.31 8.80
N VAL A 7 1.49 3.74 7.54
CA VAL A 7 2.76 3.67 6.82
C VAL A 7 3.70 4.80 7.27
N PRO A 8 4.98 4.50 7.55
CA PRO A 8 5.92 5.49 8.05
C PRO A 8 6.23 6.55 6.99
N GLY A 9 6.05 7.82 7.37
CA GLY A 9 6.40 9.00 6.56
C GLY A 9 5.21 9.64 5.83
N ALA A 10 5.18 10.97 5.81
CA ALA A 10 4.21 11.74 5.03
C ALA A 10 4.27 11.51 3.51
N PRO A 11 5.45 11.24 2.88
CA PRO A 11 5.51 10.97 1.44
C PRO A 11 4.76 9.71 1.02
N ALA A 12 4.92 8.59 1.74
CA ALA A 12 4.24 7.34 1.42
C ALA A 12 2.71 7.50 1.47
N ARG A 13 2.18 8.11 2.54
CA ARG A 13 0.73 8.38 2.67
C ARG A 13 0.20 9.25 1.53
N ARG A 14 0.93 10.30 1.15
CA ARG A 14 0.54 11.17 0.03
C ARG A 14 0.62 10.46 -1.31
N ALA A 15 1.62 9.60 -1.51
CA ALA A 15 1.78 8.84 -2.73
C ALA A 15 0.64 7.82 -2.93
N LEU A 16 0.28 7.10 -1.87
CA LEU A 16 -0.85 6.16 -1.87
C LEU A 16 -2.17 6.89 -2.17
N ALA A 17 -2.46 7.96 -1.43
CA ALA A 17 -3.67 8.76 -1.64
C ALA A 17 -3.72 9.38 -3.06
N GLY A 18 -2.57 9.86 -3.56
CA GLY A 18 -2.45 10.39 -4.92
C GLY A 18 -2.63 9.35 -6.01
N ALA A 19 -2.32 8.08 -5.73
CA ALA A 19 -2.60 6.94 -6.60
C ALA A 19 -4.04 6.40 -6.46
N GLY A 20 -4.87 6.99 -5.58
CA GLY A 20 -6.21 6.50 -5.28
C GLY A 20 -6.25 5.24 -4.43
N ILE A 21 -5.14 4.87 -3.79
CA ILE A 21 -5.04 3.77 -2.84
C ILE A 21 -5.45 4.32 -1.47
N VAL A 22 -6.68 4.04 -1.06
CA VAL A 22 -7.30 4.60 0.16
C VAL A 22 -7.69 3.54 1.19
N ASP A 23 -7.62 2.27 0.81
CA ASP A 23 -8.00 1.10 1.61
C ASP A 23 -7.24 -0.15 1.09
N LEU A 24 -7.33 -1.27 1.82
CA LEU A 24 -6.67 -2.52 1.40
C LEU A 24 -7.28 -3.11 0.13
N GLU A 25 -8.59 -2.94 -0.11
CA GLU A 25 -9.25 -3.46 -1.31
C GLU A 25 -8.82 -2.76 -2.60
N SER A 26 -8.52 -1.46 -2.54
CA SER A 26 -7.92 -0.71 -3.64
C SER A 26 -6.46 -1.08 -3.79
N LEU A 27 -5.70 -1.21 -2.69
CA LEU A 27 -4.30 -1.66 -2.71
C LEU A 27 -4.15 -3.04 -3.36
N ALA A 28 -5.04 -4.00 -3.06
CA ALA A 28 -5.04 -5.35 -3.62
C ALA A 28 -5.25 -5.38 -5.15
N ARG A 29 -5.71 -4.28 -5.76
CA ARG A 29 -5.83 -4.13 -7.22
C ARG A 29 -4.55 -3.63 -7.88
N TRP A 30 -3.52 -3.30 -7.10
CA TRP A 30 -2.24 -2.86 -7.62
C TRP A 30 -1.24 -4.00 -7.56
N ARG A 31 -0.30 -3.99 -8.53
CA ARG A 31 0.87 -4.84 -8.46
C ARG A 31 1.87 -4.28 -7.46
N GLU A 32 2.54 -5.16 -6.72
CA GLU A 32 3.51 -4.75 -5.71
C GLU A 32 4.60 -3.83 -6.30
N ALA A 33 5.07 -4.14 -7.51
CA ALA A 33 6.09 -3.36 -8.21
C ALA A 33 5.62 -1.95 -8.55
N ASP A 34 4.34 -1.78 -8.92
CA ASP A 34 3.78 -0.47 -9.25
C ASP A 34 3.62 0.40 -7.99
N VAL A 35 3.19 -0.21 -6.87
CA VAL A 35 3.13 0.49 -5.58
C VAL A 35 4.53 0.88 -5.09
N ALA A 36 5.51 -0.01 -5.24
CA ALA A 36 6.90 0.27 -4.88
C ALA A 36 7.55 1.36 -5.75
N ALA A 37 7.04 1.57 -6.98
CA ALA A 37 7.49 2.63 -7.86
C ALA A 37 6.93 4.02 -7.50
N LEU A 38 5.91 4.10 -6.64
CA LEU A 38 5.34 5.38 -6.22
C LEU A 38 6.36 6.20 -5.44
N HIS A 39 6.57 7.45 -5.87
CA HIS A 39 7.56 8.34 -5.25
C HIS A 39 7.23 8.59 -3.78
N GLY A 40 8.08 8.09 -2.89
CA GLY A 40 7.92 8.21 -1.44
C GLY A 40 7.49 6.93 -0.73
N VAL A 41 7.13 5.87 -1.47
CA VAL A 41 6.89 4.53 -0.90
C VAL A 41 8.21 3.79 -0.78
N GLY A 42 8.80 3.84 0.43
CA GLY A 42 10.04 3.13 0.74
C GLY A 42 9.82 1.69 1.20
N ARG A 43 10.92 0.95 1.35
CA ARG A 43 10.94 -0.45 1.84
C ARG A 43 10.06 -0.69 3.07
N ARG A 44 10.11 0.21 4.06
CA ARG A 44 9.31 0.09 5.31
C ARG A 44 7.80 0.24 5.06
N ALA A 45 7.41 1.13 4.16
CA ALA A 45 6.01 1.27 3.76
C ALA A 45 5.54 0.01 3.02
N MET A 46 6.35 -0.50 2.08
CA MET A 46 6.04 -1.75 1.38
C MET A 46 5.87 -2.94 2.31
N THR A 47 6.74 -3.11 3.31
CA THR A 47 6.60 -4.18 4.32
C THR A 47 5.28 -4.05 5.08
N ALA A 48 4.94 -2.86 5.59
CA ALA A 48 3.69 -2.66 6.32
C ALA A 48 2.44 -2.92 5.45
N LEU A 49 2.48 -2.49 4.18
CA LEU A 49 1.38 -2.71 3.23
C LEU A 49 1.19 -4.21 2.93
N ARG A 50 2.30 -4.95 2.77
CA ARG A 50 2.27 -6.39 2.53
C ARG A 50 1.73 -7.14 3.75
N GLU A 51 2.22 -6.83 4.95
CA GLU A 51 1.75 -7.43 6.20
C GLU A 51 0.24 -7.17 6.41
N ALA A 52 -0.23 -5.95 6.14
CA ALA A 52 -1.65 -5.63 6.28
C ALA A 52 -2.54 -6.37 5.27
N LEU A 53 -2.07 -6.57 4.03
CA LEU A 53 -2.79 -7.42 3.07
C LEU A 53 -2.84 -8.87 3.54
N ASP A 54 -1.71 -9.42 3.97
CA ASP A 54 -1.62 -10.82 4.44
C ASP A 54 -2.53 -11.05 5.67
N GLU A 55 -2.55 -10.11 6.62
CA GLU A 55 -3.45 -10.14 7.79
C GLU A 55 -4.94 -10.09 7.40
N ALA A 56 -5.26 -9.37 6.32
CA ALA A 56 -6.61 -9.30 5.77
C ALA A 56 -6.96 -10.48 4.85
N GLY A 57 -6.06 -11.44 4.64
CA GLY A 57 -6.24 -12.55 3.69
C GLY A 57 -6.28 -12.10 2.23
N MET A 58 -5.69 -10.95 1.93
CA MET A 58 -5.57 -10.35 0.60
C MET A 58 -4.13 -10.44 0.10
N ALA A 59 -3.92 -10.13 -1.18
CA ALA A 59 -2.59 -10.03 -1.77
C ALA A 59 -2.56 -8.90 -2.80
N PHE A 60 -1.36 -8.47 -3.18
CA PHE A 60 -1.17 -7.65 -4.36
C PHE A 60 -1.63 -8.40 -5.62
N GLN A 61 -1.96 -7.65 -6.66
CA GLN A 61 -2.18 -8.20 -7.98
C GLN A 61 -0.85 -8.72 -8.57
N ASP A 62 -0.92 -9.77 -9.40
CA ASP A 62 0.18 -10.29 -10.20
C ASP A 62 0.68 -9.29 -11.27
#